data_AF-A0A3N5PWS3-F1
#
_entry.id   AF-A0A3N5PWS3-F1
#
_cell.length_a   1.000
_cell.length_b   1.000
_cell.length_c   1.000
_cell.angle_alpha   90.00
_cell.angle_beta   90.00
_cell.angle_gamma   90.00
#
_symmetry.space_group_name_H-M   'P 1'
#
loop_
_entity.id
_entity.type
_entity.pdbx_description
1 polymer ?
#
loop_
_entity_poly.entity_id
_entity_poly.type
_entity_poly.pdbx_seq_one_letter_code
_entity_poly.pdbx_strand_id
1 'polypeptide(L)'
;MKVRKSGQVLASGLAQDNMGAYNLVAACEQQEPDVFEATFSGGATVTDSTSLVVKGRYTVITSDTAGTGAMVIVPPAGAVYGSAGLSVIRVVHAADRPGGVAVAVGARTNASNANGFTSGTTLTQDIRFGMISSPVILTPGETPITVTTSSAPTSMINIGTTMLEANRYYVLVLSTAPDGTFRTFLIEESDQPGNQQEMNRASLLRFVNGTPINGSSTSSIGTVVTNARVFYRNSLTTTVPLGSVYVRSGSASVTTTAVDGKRTLEIFTVHGSTEKIIDIVADPLRQVAGVSDRRVINATADIPLVSMAYDTNYKSDPDVPHVAKNVGFGEVSATHVLERDQRGSMYVYDSNTLTQLYTLPIDVGPLGNSYSLIVVGNKQSGYEVIVLQEF
;
A
#
# COMPACT_ATOMS: atom_id res chain seq x y z
N MET A 1 16.20 27.15 -14.17
CA MET A 1 16.23 27.47 -12.74
C MET A 1 17.43 28.33 -12.42
N LYS A 2 17.27 29.37 -11.60
CA LYS A 2 18.35 30.27 -11.17
C LYS A 2 18.15 30.72 -9.72
N VAL A 3 19.23 31.20 -9.10
CA VAL A 3 19.16 31.99 -7.86
C VAL A 3 18.80 33.43 -8.25
N ARG A 4 17.69 33.96 -7.73
CA ARG A 4 17.07 35.19 -8.25
C ARG A 4 17.98 36.41 -8.10
N LYS A 5 18.67 36.52 -6.95
CA LYS A 5 19.49 37.70 -6.64
C LYS A 5 20.85 37.71 -7.32
N SER A 6 21.56 36.58 -7.34
CA SER A 6 22.86 36.49 -8.03
C SER A 6 22.72 36.31 -9.55
N GLY A 7 21.54 35.87 -10.02
CA GLY A 7 21.32 35.50 -11.41
C GLY A 7 22.00 34.18 -11.81
N GLN A 8 22.64 33.48 -10.87
CA GLN A 8 23.34 32.22 -11.12
C GLN A 8 22.34 31.18 -11.66
N VAL A 9 22.57 30.70 -12.88
CA VAL A 9 21.80 29.61 -13.47
C VAL A 9 22.25 28.29 -12.85
N LEU A 10 21.31 27.55 -12.27
CA LEU A 10 21.56 26.24 -11.64
C LEU A 10 21.23 25.10 -12.60
N ALA A 11 20.21 25.28 -13.44
CA ALA A 11 19.84 24.31 -14.46
C ALA A 11 19.13 25.01 -15.63
N SER A 12 19.38 24.55 -16.84
CA SER A 12 18.74 25.04 -18.07
C SER A 12 18.43 23.87 -18.99
N GLY A 13 17.25 23.86 -19.61
CA GLY A 13 16.86 22.81 -20.56
C GLY A 13 16.77 21.41 -19.95
N LEU A 14 16.47 21.31 -18.64
CA LEU A 14 16.27 20.03 -17.98
C LEU A 14 14.99 19.38 -18.55
N ALA A 15 15.14 18.29 -19.28
CA ALA A 15 14.00 17.56 -19.82
C ALA A 15 13.20 16.87 -18.71
N GLN A 16 11.98 16.46 -19.05
CA GLN A 16 11.09 15.73 -18.14
C GLN A 16 11.78 14.48 -17.58
N ASP A 17 11.52 14.20 -16.30
CA ASP A 17 12.06 13.06 -15.55
C ASP A 17 13.60 12.99 -15.53
N ASN A 18 14.30 14.10 -15.79
CA ASN A 18 15.76 14.15 -15.67
C ASN A 18 16.20 14.89 -14.41
N MET A 19 17.34 14.45 -13.87
CA MET A 19 18.06 15.12 -12.80
C MET A 19 19.33 15.79 -13.37
N GLY A 20 19.57 17.03 -12.96
CA GLY A 20 20.79 17.78 -13.31
C GLY A 20 21.94 17.55 -12.33
N ALA A 21 23.12 18.09 -12.65
CA ALA A 21 24.28 18.07 -11.76
C ALA A 21 24.10 18.98 -10.53
N TYR A 22 24.78 18.62 -9.44
CA TYR A 22 24.95 19.52 -8.31
C TYR A 22 25.71 20.78 -8.75
N ASN A 23 25.20 21.93 -8.33
CA ASN A 23 25.84 23.22 -8.53
C ASN A 23 26.23 23.79 -7.17
N LEU A 24 27.40 24.42 -7.09
CA LEU A 24 27.82 25.16 -5.91
C LEU A 24 27.04 26.47 -5.86
N VAL A 25 26.34 26.71 -4.76
CA VAL A 25 25.67 27.97 -4.47
C VAL A 25 26.31 28.58 -3.24
N ALA A 26 26.65 29.87 -3.30
CA ALA A 26 27.18 30.57 -2.15
C ALA A 26 26.10 30.66 -1.06
N ALA A 27 26.50 30.39 0.18
CA ALA A 27 25.63 30.46 1.34
C ALA A 27 26.09 31.59 2.28
N CYS A 28 25.18 32.11 3.10
CA CYS A 28 25.44 33.18 4.08
C CYS A 28 25.91 34.50 3.46
N GLU A 29 25.56 34.79 2.20
CA GLU A 29 25.83 36.10 1.60
C GLU A 29 24.93 37.20 2.20
N GLN A 30 23.79 36.82 2.81
CA GLN A 30 22.72 37.72 3.23
C GLN A 30 22.02 37.23 4.49
N GLN A 31 21.26 38.12 5.13
CA GLN A 31 20.41 37.81 6.28
C GLN A 31 19.06 37.20 5.89
N GLU A 32 18.57 37.49 4.67
CA GLU A 32 17.31 36.96 4.16
C GLU A 32 17.52 35.57 3.51
N PRO A 33 16.48 34.70 3.49
CA PRO A 33 16.53 33.43 2.77
C PRO A 33 16.85 33.61 1.27
N ASP A 34 17.59 32.67 0.70
CA ASP A 34 17.90 32.62 -0.72
C ASP A 34 16.63 32.32 -1.51
N VAL A 35 16.35 33.11 -2.55
CA VAL A 35 15.19 32.94 -3.43
C VAL A 35 15.62 32.25 -4.71
N PHE A 36 14.97 31.13 -5.01
CA PHE A 36 15.15 30.37 -6.23
C PHE A 36 13.98 30.64 -7.17
N GLU A 37 14.24 30.61 -8.47
CA GLU A 37 13.24 30.80 -9.51
C GLU A 37 13.39 29.69 -10.56
N ALA A 38 12.29 28.97 -10.82
CA ALA A 38 12.18 28.04 -11.93
C ALA A 38 11.25 28.62 -13.00
N THR A 39 11.64 28.46 -14.26
CA THR A 39 10.85 28.86 -15.44
C THR A 39 10.62 27.61 -16.28
N PHE A 40 9.36 27.34 -16.58
CA PHE A 40 8.94 26.17 -17.35
C PHE A 40 8.81 26.49 -18.84
N SER A 41 8.70 25.46 -19.67
CA SER A 41 8.64 25.60 -21.14
C SER A 41 7.43 26.43 -21.61
N GLY A 42 6.32 26.38 -20.88
CA GLY A 42 5.13 27.20 -21.10
C GLY A 42 5.27 28.67 -20.64
N GLY A 43 6.43 29.09 -20.15
CA GLY A 43 6.70 30.45 -19.67
C GLY A 43 6.24 30.73 -18.22
N ALA A 44 5.56 29.77 -17.58
CA ALA A 44 5.20 29.85 -16.18
C ALA A 44 6.46 29.95 -15.31
N THR A 45 6.40 30.77 -14.25
CA THR A 45 7.49 30.93 -13.29
C THR A 45 7.00 30.61 -11.88
N VAL A 46 7.84 29.94 -11.12
CA VAL A 46 7.60 29.63 -9.70
C VAL A 46 8.82 30.03 -8.89
N THR A 47 8.58 30.52 -7.69
CA THR A 47 9.62 30.92 -6.76
C THR A 47 9.39 30.27 -5.41
N ASP A 48 10.48 29.89 -4.76
CA ASP A 48 10.51 29.35 -3.40
C ASP A 48 11.80 29.88 -2.75
N SER A 49 11.81 29.93 -1.42
CA SER A 49 12.92 30.51 -0.66
C SER A 49 13.33 29.59 0.47
N THR A 50 14.64 29.42 0.66
CA THR A 50 15.18 28.67 1.78
C THR A 50 16.48 29.29 2.29
N SER A 51 16.77 29.12 3.57
CA SER A 51 18.08 29.50 4.12
C SER A 51 19.06 28.36 3.90
N LEU A 52 20.07 28.58 3.04
CA LEU A 52 21.10 27.60 2.78
C LEU A 52 22.07 27.47 3.96
N VAL A 53 22.34 26.24 4.36
CA VAL A 53 23.40 25.91 5.32
C VAL A 53 24.68 25.58 4.56
N VAL A 54 25.81 26.08 5.05
CA VAL A 54 27.14 25.83 4.48
C VAL A 54 27.41 24.32 4.39
N LYS A 55 27.91 23.88 3.23
CA LYS A 55 28.16 22.45 2.90
C LYS A 55 26.91 21.55 2.94
N GLY A 56 25.72 22.12 2.95
CA GLY A 56 24.48 21.37 2.77
C GLY A 56 24.31 20.92 1.31
N ARG A 57 23.72 19.75 1.11
CA ARG A 57 23.24 19.29 -0.20
C ARG A 57 21.72 19.44 -0.24
N TYR A 58 21.25 20.18 -1.22
CA TYR A 58 19.82 20.44 -1.41
C TYR A 58 19.40 19.83 -2.75
N THR A 59 18.27 19.14 -2.74
CA THR A 59 17.63 18.65 -3.95
C THR A 59 16.48 19.59 -4.26
N VAL A 60 16.40 20.09 -5.49
CA VAL A 60 15.25 20.88 -5.91
C VAL A 60 14.43 20.07 -6.89
N ILE A 61 13.17 19.86 -6.54
CA ILE A 61 12.20 19.15 -7.39
C ILE A 61 11.31 20.21 -7.99
N THR A 62 11.27 20.25 -9.32
CA THR A 62 10.34 21.11 -10.07
C THR A 62 9.34 20.24 -10.80
N SER A 63 8.07 20.60 -10.73
CA SER A 63 6.98 19.91 -11.42
C SER A 63 6.16 20.92 -12.21
N ASP A 64 5.79 20.57 -13.44
CA ASP A 64 4.91 21.37 -14.29
C ASP A 64 3.66 20.54 -14.59
N THR A 65 2.62 20.72 -13.77
CA THR A 65 1.40 19.91 -13.78
C THR A 65 0.19 20.75 -14.18
N ALA A 66 -0.35 20.49 -15.38
CA ALA A 66 -1.66 20.96 -15.87
C ALA A 66 -2.04 22.43 -15.53
N GLY A 67 -1.07 23.35 -15.61
CA GLY A 67 -1.29 24.78 -15.38
C GLY A 67 -0.83 25.29 -14.00
N THR A 68 -0.36 24.42 -13.12
CA THR A 68 0.30 24.77 -11.86
C THR A 68 1.72 24.21 -11.85
N GLY A 69 2.70 25.11 -11.80
CA GLY A 69 4.08 24.75 -11.50
C GLY A 69 4.27 24.59 -9.99
N ALA A 70 5.14 23.67 -9.59
CA ALA A 70 5.68 23.61 -8.22
C ALA A 70 7.19 23.57 -8.25
N MET A 71 7.77 24.12 -7.19
CA MET A 71 9.15 23.96 -6.84
C MET A 71 9.19 23.60 -5.36
N VAL A 72 9.87 22.50 -5.04
CA VAL A 72 10.05 22.02 -3.68
C VAL A 72 11.54 21.94 -3.42
N ILE A 73 12.03 22.76 -2.50
CA ILE A 73 13.43 22.71 -2.07
C ILE A 73 13.56 21.75 -0.91
N VAL A 74 14.16 20.60 -1.18
CA VAL A 74 14.35 19.53 -0.22
C VAL A 74 15.67 19.76 0.53
N PRO A 75 15.64 20.08 1.84
CA PRO A 75 16.86 20.35 2.60
C PRO A 75 17.71 19.09 2.74
N PRO A 76 19.00 19.17 3.11
CA PRO A 76 19.78 17.98 3.45
C PRO A 76 19.08 17.21 4.58
N ALA A 77 19.01 15.88 4.48
CA ALA A 77 18.37 15.05 5.51
C ALA A 77 19.07 15.13 6.89
N GLY A 78 20.31 15.63 6.94
CA GLY A 78 21.14 15.64 8.13
C GLY A 78 21.54 14.23 8.58
N ALA A 79 22.39 14.14 9.61
CA ALA A 79 22.67 12.86 10.23
C ALA A 79 21.44 12.42 11.05
N VAL A 80 20.72 11.41 10.58
CA VAL A 80 19.58 10.85 11.30
C VAL A 80 20.11 9.87 12.36
N TYR A 81 19.85 10.13 13.65
CA TYR A 81 20.28 9.26 14.73
C TYR A 81 19.72 7.84 14.55
N GLY A 82 20.56 6.83 14.72
CA GLY A 82 20.17 5.42 14.58
C GLY A 82 20.06 4.90 13.14
N SER A 83 20.48 5.67 12.12
CA SER A 83 20.44 5.24 10.71
C SER A 83 21.61 4.36 10.26
N ALA A 84 22.58 4.08 11.14
CA ALA A 84 23.76 3.30 10.79
C ALA A 84 23.36 1.89 10.32
N GLY A 85 23.79 1.50 9.13
CA GLY A 85 23.45 0.24 8.47
C GLY A 85 22.02 0.18 7.88
N LEU A 86 21.25 1.27 8.01
CA LEU A 86 19.87 1.38 7.57
C LEU A 86 19.75 2.37 6.41
N SER A 87 18.58 2.41 5.79
CA SER A 87 18.24 3.35 4.73
C SER A 87 17.33 4.44 5.30
N VAL A 88 17.49 5.68 4.84
CA VAL A 88 16.61 6.79 5.22
C VAL A 88 15.80 7.19 4.00
N ILE A 89 14.49 7.28 4.14
CA ILE A 89 13.58 7.70 3.07
C ILE A 89 12.73 8.88 3.52
N ARG A 90 12.44 9.79 2.61
CA ARG A 90 11.42 10.83 2.78
C ARG A 90 10.58 10.95 1.52
N VAL A 91 9.35 11.42 1.68
CA VAL A 91 8.39 11.57 0.59
C VAL A 91 8.27 13.04 0.22
N VAL A 92 8.26 13.33 -1.07
CA VAL A 92 7.95 14.66 -1.61
C VAL A 92 6.74 14.53 -2.52
N HIS A 93 5.71 15.34 -2.27
CA HIS A 93 4.53 15.33 -3.12
C HIS A 93 4.57 16.50 -4.12
N ALA A 94 4.93 16.18 -5.36
CA ALA A 94 5.05 17.12 -6.48
C ALA A 94 3.92 16.95 -7.52
N ALA A 95 2.80 16.36 -7.11
CA ALA A 95 1.60 16.17 -7.92
C ALA A 95 0.45 16.99 -7.33
N ASP A 96 -0.29 17.70 -8.19
CA ASP A 96 -1.39 18.61 -7.82
C ASP A 96 -2.72 17.87 -7.50
N ARG A 97 -2.81 16.59 -7.87
CA ARG A 97 -3.95 15.69 -7.64
C ARG A 97 -3.46 14.31 -7.17
N PRO A 98 -4.27 13.53 -6.41
CA PRO A 98 -5.66 13.77 -6.01
C PRO A 98 -5.85 14.65 -4.75
N GLY A 99 -4.80 15.33 -4.28
CA GLY A 99 -4.82 16.12 -3.05
C GLY A 99 -3.96 15.47 -1.98
N GLY A 100 -4.50 15.28 -0.77
CA GLY A 100 -3.77 14.62 0.31
C GLY A 100 -3.58 13.11 0.05
N VAL A 101 -2.35 12.63 0.17
CA VAL A 101 -2.00 11.21 -0.02
C VAL A 101 -1.27 10.62 1.19
N ALA A 102 -1.45 9.33 1.40
CA ALA A 102 -0.72 8.56 2.40
C ALA A 102 0.20 7.57 1.68
N VAL A 103 1.43 7.44 2.19
CA VAL A 103 2.42 6.52 1.63
C VAL A 103 2.84 5.53 2.71
N ALA A 104 2.84 4.26 2.36
CA ALA A 104 3.21 3.19 3.27
C ALA A 104 4.08 2.15 2.59
N VAL A 105 4.96 1.54 3.39
CA VAL A 105 5.72 0.34 3.05
C VAL A 105 4.92 -0.87 3.52
N GLY A 106 4.74 -1.85 2.65
CA GLY A 106 4.11 -3.14 2.99
C GLY A 106 4.99 -4.05 3.85
N ALA A 107 4.46 -5.20 4.23
CA ALA A 107 5.22 -6.22 4.95
C ALA A 107 6.36 -6.76 4.09
N ARG A 108 7.53 -6.98 4.71
CA ARG A 108 8.73 -7.48 4.04
C ARG A 108 9.63 -8.27 4.98
N THR A 109 10.52 -9.07 4.41
CA THR A 109 11.51 -9.86 5.13
C THR A 109 12.31 -8.99 6.08
N ASN A 110 12.44 -9.44 7.33
CA ASN A 110 13.39 -8.90 8.28
C ASN A 110 13.87 -10.03 9.18
N ALA A 111 15.05 -10.57 8.87
CA ALA A 111 15.63 -11.69 9.60
C ALA A 111 16.02 -11.35 11.06
N SER A 112 16.12 -10.07 11.42
CA SER A 112 16.38 -9.67 12.81
C SER A 112 15.13 -9.71 13.70
N ASN A 113 13.92 -9.72 13.10
CA ASN A 113 12.67 -9.86 13.83
C ASN A 113 12.38 -11.34 14.12
N ALA A 114 11.86 -11.63 15.31
CA ALA A 114 11.52 -13.00 15.74
C ALA A 114 10.51 -13.70 14.82
N ASN A 115 9.63 -12.94 14.15
CA ASN A 115 8.68 -13.48 13.19
C ASN A 115 9.23 -13.53 11.75
N GLY A 116 10.48 -13.12 11.50
CA GLY A 116 11.10 -13.14 10.17
C GLY A 116 10.65 -12.03 9.20
N PHE A 117 9.76 -11.14 9.63
CA PHE A 117 9.27 -10.02 8.82
C PHE A 117 9.06 -8.76 9.67
N THR A 118 8.98 -7.61 9.01
CA THR A 118 8.51 -6.34 9.59
C THR A 118 7.11 -6.05 9.07
N SER A 119 6.20 -5.62 9.95
CA SER A 119 4.87 -5.13 9.56
C SER A 119 4.97 -3.89 8.67
N GLY A 120 3.86 -3.53 8.02
CA GLY A 120 3.83 -2.30 7.24
C GLY A 120 4.20 -1.08 8.07
N THR A 121 4.84 -0.10 7.44
CA THR A 121 5.30 1.15 8.05
C THR A 121 4.76 2.32 7.26
N THR A 122 4.05 3.24 7.90
CA THR A 122 3.60 4.47 7.25
C THR A 122 4.77 5.45 7.13
N LEU A 123 5.07 5.88 5.90
CA LEU A 123 6.09 6.90 5.65
C LEU A 123 5.56 8.30 5.92
N THR A 124 4.31 8.55 5.52
CA THR A 124 3.61 9.81 5.74
C THR A 124 2.11 9.64 5.61
N GLN A 125 1.34 10.50 6.28
CA GLN A 125 -0.11 10.60 6.17
C GLN A 125 -0.47 12.03 5.73
N ASP A 126 -1.48 12.18 4.88
CA ASP A 126 -1.97 13.46 4.35
C ASP A 126 -0.84 14.38 3.85
N ILE A 127 0.18 13.83 3.18
CA ILE A 127 1.14 14.69 2.48
C ILE A 127 0.41 15.35 1.32
N ARG A 128 0.55 16.67 1.16
CA ARG A 128 -0.11 17.47 0.12
C ARG A 128 0.89 18.03 -0.87
N PHE A 129 0.40 18.48 -2.02
CA PHE A 129 1.21 19.12 -3.04
C PHE A 129 2.14 20.20 -2.47
N GLY A 130 3.42 20.12 -2.81
CA GLY A 130 4.48 21.01 -2.34
C GLY A 130 5.12 20.61 -1.00
N MET A 131 4.59 19.60 -0.29
CA MET A 131 5.10 19.18 1.02
C MET A 131 6.18 18.11 0.95
N ILE A 132 6.96 18.04 2.02
CA ILE A 132 8.02 17.06 2.27
C ILE A 132 7.70 16.37 3.60
N SER A 133 7.78 15.03 3.66
CA SER A 133 7.61 14.29 4.91
C SER A 133 8.84 14.39 5.81
N SER A 134 8.66 14.04 7.08
CA SER A 134 9.80 13.70 7.94
C SER A 134 10.54 12.46 7.39
N PRO A 135 11.86 12.33 7.62
CA PRO A 135 12.60 11.14 7.23
C PRO A 135 12.17 9.94 8.07
N VAL A 136 12.10 8.77 7.44
CA VAL A 136 11.80 7.48 8.06
C VAL A 136 12.96 6.53 7.82
N ILE A 137 13.36 5.82 8.88
CA ILE A 137 14.44 4.84 8.82
C ILE A 137 13.85 3.47 8.50
N LEU A 138 14.42 2.80 7.52
CA LEU A 138 14.00 1.49 7.03
C LEU A 138 15.19 0.54 6.96
N THR A 139 14.95 -0.75 7.19
CA THR A 139 15.95 -1.77 6.86
C THR A 139 16.24 -1.77 5.34
N PRO A 140 17.45 -2.09 4.89
CA PRO A 140 17.74 -2.27 3.48
C PRO A 140 16.98 -3.46 2.89
N GLY A 141 16.88 -3.52 1.56
CA GLY A 141 16.27 -4.61 0.81
C GLY A 141 15.07 -4.18 -0.04
N GLU A 142 14.40 -5.19 -0.61
CA GLU A 142 13.19 -5.00 -1.40
C GLU A 142 12.11 -4.30 -0.55
N THR A 143 11.56 -3.21 -1.08
CA THR A 143 10.71 -2.28 -0.36
C THR A 143 9.39 -2.12 -1.13
N PRO A 144 8.32 -2.76 -0.65
CA PRO A 144 6.99 -2.68 -1.26
C PRO A 144 6.33 -1.34 -0.89
N ILE A 145 5.99 -0.51 -1.87
CA ILE A 145 5.44 0.84 -1.66
C ILE A 145 4.00 0.90 -2.15
N THR A 146 3.15 1.52 -1.35
CA THR A 146 1.77 1.84 -1.69
C THR A 146 1.49 3.32 -1.46
N VAL A 147 0.74 3.92 -2.37
CA VAL A 147 0.26 5.30 -2.28
C VAL A 147 -1.26 5.26 -2.34
N THR A 148 -1.90 5.87 -1.35
CA THR A 148 -3.37 5.90 -1.19
C THR A 148 -3.86 7.32 -0.99
N THR A 149 -5.14 7.59 -1.25
CA THR A 149 -5.77 8.85 -0.84
C THR A 149 -5.80 8.94 0.70
N SER A 150 -5.63 10.14 1.25
CA SER A 150 -5.79 10.36 2.70
C SER A 150 -7.24 10.62 3.13
N SER A 151 -8.14 10.81 2.17
CA SER A 151 -9.58 10.92 2.41
C SER A 151 -10.27 9.56 2.45
N ALA A 152 -11.45 9.52 3.08
CA ALA A 152 -12.38 8.41 2.97
C ALA A 152 -13.36 8.65 1.80
N PRO A 153 -13.66 7.64 0.96
CA PRO A 153 -13.09 6.29 1.01
C PRO A 153 -11.62 6.27 0.54
N THR A 154 -10.83 5.39 1.16
CA THR A 154 -9.41 5.26 0.85
C THR A 154 -9.24 4.47 -0.44
N SER A 155 -8.61 5.09 -1.44
CA SER A 155 -8.38 4.48 -2.75
C SER A 155 -6.90 4.32 -3.01
N MET A 156 -6.51 3.19 -3.60
CA MET A 156 -5.15 2.97 -4.07
C MET A 156 -4.84 3.80 -5.32
N ILE A 157 -3.78 4.61 -5.26
CA ILE A 157 -3.35 5.50 -6.36
C ILE A 157 -2.20 4.86 -7.15
N ASN A 158 -1.20 4.35 -6.45
CA ASN A 158 -0.02 3.75 -7.06
C ASN A 158 0.53 2.63 -6.17
N ILE A 159 0.99 1.55 -6.80
CA ILE A 159 1.59 0.38 -6.16
C ILE A 159 2.90 0.11 -6.90
N GLY A 160 4.00 0.00 -6.16
CA GLY A 160 5.29 -0.31 -6.76
C GLY A 160 6.25 -0.98 -5.80
N THR A 161 7.36 -1.45 -6.35
CA THR A 161 8.46 -2.05 -5.59
C THR A 161 9.76 -1.36 -5.93
N THR A 162 10.64 -1.23 -4.94
CA THR A 162 11.97 -0.66 -5.12
C THR A 162 12.99 -1.38 -4.23
N MET A 163 14.27 -1.08 -4.41
CA MET A 163 15.37 -1.60 -3.60
C MET A 163 16.00 -0.47 -2.81
N LEU A 164 16.16 -0.67 -1.49
CA LEU A 164 16.90 0.27 -0.64
C LEU A 164 18.23 -0.35 -0.22
N GLU A 165 19.30 0.42 -0.31
CA GLU A 165 20.63 0.00 0.12
C GLU A 165 20.96 0.56 1.51
N ALA A 166 21.86 -0.13 2.22
CA ALA A 166 22.34 0.31 3.52
C ALA A 166 23.12 1.62 3.42
N ASN A 167 22.96 2.48 4.44
CA ASN A 167 23.64 3.77 4.58
C ASN A 167 23.36 4.76 3.44
N ARG A 168 22.17 4.69 2.83
CA ARG A 168 21.72 5.60 1.77
C ARG A 168 20.56 6.47 2.21
N TYR A 169 20.45 7.64 1.57
CA TYR A 169 19.37 8.60 1.75
C TYR A 169 18.59 8.72 0.45
N TYR A 170 17.28 8.54 0.55
CA TYR A 170 16.38 8.50 -0.59
C TYR A 170 15.27 9.54 -0.49
N VAL A 171 14.90 10.08 -1.64
CA VAL A 171 13.72 10.93 -1.84
C VAL A 171 12.74 10.19 -2.74
N LEU A 172 11.59 9.81 -2.18
CA LEU A 172 10.47 9.28 -2.94
C LEU A 172 9.62 10.44 -3.45
N VAL A 173 9.68 10.70 -4.74
CA VAL A 173 8.96 11.79 -5.40
C VAL A 173 7.66 11.26 -5.98
N LEU A 174 6.54 11.85 -5.56
CA LEU A 174 5.21 11.60 -6.12
C LEU A 174 4.91 12.67 -7.17
N SER A 175 4.64 12.27 -8.40
CA SER A 175 4.49 13.18 -9.55
C SER A 175 3.31 12.75 -10.43
N THR A 176 2.95 13.59 -11.39
CA THR A 176 1.93 13.31 -12.40
C THR A 176 2.57 13.42 -13.78
N ALA A 177 2.27 12.49 -14.67
CA ALA A 177 2.60 12.62 -16.09
C ALA A 177 1.71 13.69 -16.76
N PRO A 178 2.09 14.18 -17.96
CA PRO A 178 1.28 15.14 -18.72
C PRO A 178 -0.14 14.65 -19.03
N ASP A 179 -0.35 13.33 -19.09
CA ASP A 179 -1.66 12.70 -19.31
C ASP A 179 -2.51 12.58 -18.03
N GLY A 180 -1.99 13.01 -16.88
CA GLY A 180 -2.66 12.90 -15.59
C GLY A 180 -2.33 11.61 -14.80
N THR A 181 -1.51 10.71 -15.35
CA THR A 181 -1.16 9.45 -14.67
C THR A 181 -0.24 9.71 -13.48
N PHE A 182 -0.57 9.15 -12.31
CA PHE A 182 0.24 9.29 -11.10
C PHE A 182 1.48 8.39 -11.16
N ARG A 183 2.66 8.97 -10.95
CA ARG A 183 3.97 8.32 -11.07
C ARG A 183 4.78 8.50 -9.79
N THR A 184 5.71 7.60 -9.57
CA THR A 184 6.58 7.61 -8.39
C THR A 184 8.03 7.36 -8.79
N PHE A 185 8.94 8.16 -8.27
CA PHE A 185 10.37 8.05 -8.52
C PHE A 185 11.11 7.92 -7.19
N LEU A 186 12.10 7.03 -7.12
CA LEU A 186 13.01 6.95 -5.97
C LEU A 186 14.36 7.49 -6.41
N ILE A 187 14.81 8.56 -5.77
CA ILE A 187 16.09 9.22 -6.07
C ILE A 187 17.01 9.05 -4.87
N GLU A 188 18.21 8.51 -5.07
CA GLU A 188 19.26 8.51 -4.05
C GLU A 188 19.96 9.88 -4.05
N GLU A 189 20.24 10.46 -2.88
CA GLU A 189 20.85 11.80 -2.82
C GLU A 189 22.26 11.88 -3.45
N SER A 190 22.92 10.74 -3.69
CA SER A 190 24.22 10.69 -4.38
C SER A 190 24.15 10.24 -5.85
N ASP A 191 22.94 10.10 -6.40
CA ASP A 191 22.73 9.74 -7.80
C ASP A 191 23.40 10.73 -8.76
N GLN A 192 23.84 10.20 -9.89
CA GLN A 192 24.43 10.99 -10.95
C GLN A 192 23.35 11.63 -11.83
N PRO A 193 23.66 12.75 -12.52
CA PRO A 193 22.74 13.37 -13.46
C PRO A 193 22.29 12.40 -14.54
N GLY A 194 21.02 12.46 -14.91
CA GLY A 194 20.47 11.57 -15.91
C GLY A 194 18.97 11.38 -15.77
N ASN A 195 18.44 10.51 -16.63
CA ASN A 195 17.04 10.13 -16.62
C ASN A 195 16.71 9.30 -15.39
N GLN A 196 15.66 9.70 -14.69
CA GLN A 196 15.14 9.04 -13.51
C GLN A 196 14.13 7.99 -13.97
N GLN A 197 14.38 6.75 -13.55
CA GLN A 197 13.47 5.66 -13.86
C GLN A 197 12.26 5.71 -12.93
N GLU A 198 11.06 5.63 -13.51
CA GLU A 198 9.84 5.43 -12.73
C GLU A 198 9.93 4.10 -11.97
N MET A 199 9.45 4.10 -10.72
CA MET A 199 9.39 2.90 -9.90
C MET A 199 8.60 1.80 -10.62
N ASN A 200 9.11 0.57 -10.56
CA ASN A 200 8.44 -0.57 -11.19
C ASN A 200 7.04 -0.76 -10.60
N ARG A 201 6.04 -0.83 -11.49
CA ARG A 201 4.66 -1.16 -11.14
C ARG A 201 4.60 -2.54 -10.50
N ALA A 202 3.72 -2.68 -9.51
CA ALA A 202 3.53 -3.91 -8.75
C ALA A 202 2.03 -4.15 -8.49
N SER A 203 1.70 -5.34 -8.00
CA SER A 203 0.34 -5.67 -7.56
C SER A 203 0.29 -5.83 -6.05
N LEU A 204 -0.84 -5.49 -5.45
CA LEU A 204 -1.06 -5.69 -4.01
C LEU A 204 -1.38 -7.16 -3.76
N LEU A 205 -0.61 -7.80 -2.89
CA LEU A 205 -0.86 -9.17 -2.44
C LEU A 205 -1.09 -9.20 -0.93
N ARG A 206 -2.18 -9.86 -0.53
CA ARG A 206 -2.53 -10.09 0.86
C ARG A 206 -2.50 -11.56 1.14
N PHE A 207 -1.86 -11.93 2.24
CA PHE A 207 -1.80 -13.30 2.73
C PHE A 207 -2.52 -13.37 4.06
N VAL A 208 -3.40 -14.35 4.24
CA VAL A 208 -4.16 -14.59 5.47
C VAL A 208 -3.88 -16.00 5.96
N ASN A 209 -3.52 -16.14 7.23
CA ASN A 209 -3.49 -17.45 7.87
C ASN A 209 -4.86 -17.76 8.50
N GLY A 210 -5.66 -18.55 7.78
CA GLY A 210 -6.98 -19.00 8.19
C GLY A 210 -7.01 -20.35 8.91
N THR A 211 -5.86 -20.97 9.21
CA THR A 211 -5.85 -22.27 9.90
C THR A 211 -5.39 -22.16 11.35
N PRO A 212 -6.14 -22.75 12.31
CA PRO A 212 -5.70 -22.88 13.69
C PRO A 212 -4.64 -23.98 13.87
N ILE A 213 -4.39 -24.82 12.85
CA ILE A 213 -3.46 -25.95 12.95
C ILE A 213 -2.05 -25.39 13.23
N ASN A 214 -1.48 -25.76 14.39
CA ASN A 214 -0.20 -25.29 14.94
C ASN A 214 -0.14 -23.82 15.41
N GLY A 215 -1.25 -23.08 15.35
CA GLY A 215 -1.36 -21.67 15.82
C GLY A 215 -0.57 -20.63 15.00
N SER A 216 0.39 -21.04 14.17
CA SER A 216 1.11 -20.21 13.22
C SER A 216 1.69 -21.04 12.08
N SER A 217 1.94 -20.41 10.93
CA SER A 217 2.60 -21.01 9.78
C SER A 217 3.84 -20.20 9.37
N THR A 218 4.82 -20.89 8.80
CA THR A 218 5.95 -20.22 8.13
C THR A 218 5.59 -20.02 6.66
N SER A 219 5.56 -18.77 6.22
CA SER A 219 5.05 -18.36 4.92
C SER A 219 6.08 -17.55 4.13
N SER A 220 6.03 -17.67 2.80
CA SER A 220 6.82 -16.87 1.87
C SER A 220 5.93 -16.37 0.74
N ILE A 221 6.20 -15.14 0.29
CA ILE A 221 5.53 -14.48 -0.83
C ILE A 221 6.64 -13.92 -1.73
N GLY A 222 6.92 -14.62 -2.84
CA GLY A 222 8.02 -14.29 -3.74
C GLY A 222 9.34 -14.08 -2.99
N THR A 223 10.06 -13.02 -3.36
CA THR A 223 11.29 -12.57 -2.70
C THR A 223 11.05 -11.55 -1.59
N VAL A 224 9.90 -10.86 -1.62
CA VAL A 224 9.59 -9.73 -0.72
C VAL A 224 9.45 -10.20 0.73
N VAL A 225 8.75 -11.31 0.96
CA VAL A 225 8.52 -11.88 2.29
C VAL A 225 9.03 -13.32 2.31
N THR A 226 10.01 -13.60 3.16
CA THR A 226 10.63 -14.92 3.27
C THR A 226 10.61 -15.44 4.70
N ASN A 227 10.17 -16.70 4.88
CA ASN A 227 10.13 -17.38 6.18
C ASN A 227 9.39 -16.58 7.27
N ALA A 228 8.34 -15.86 6.92
CA ALA A 228 7.54 -15.09 7.85
C ALA A 228 6.64 -16.01 8.68
N ARG A 229 6.72 -15.89 10.00
CA ARG A 229 5.82 -16.58 10.93
C ARG A 229 4.51 -15.81 11.04
N VAL A 230 3.44 -16.34 10.45
CA VAL A 230 2.10 -15.74 10.46
C VAL A 230 1.20 -16.52 11.40
N PHE A 231 0.68 -15.88 12.43
CA PHE A 231 -0.22 -16.51 13.40
C PHE A 231 -1.63 -16.68 12.82
N TYR A 232 -2.38 -17.66 13.34
CA TYR A 232 -3.79 -17.84 12.99
C TYR A 232 -4.57 -16.52 13.17
N ARG A 233 -5.41 -16.19 12.18
CA ARG A 233 -6.22 -14.96 12.06
C ARG A 233 -5.44 -13.70 11.70
N ASN A 234 -4.12 -13.78 11.61
CA ASN A 234 -3.32 -12.64 11.15
C ASN A 234 -3.20 -12.63 9.63
N SER A 235 -2.98 -11.43 9.11
CA SER A 235 -2.72 -11.19 7.70
C SER A 235 -1.42 -10.42 7.49
N LEU A 236 -0.81 -10.62 6.34
CA LEU A 236 0.27 -9.81 5.79
C LEU A 236 -0.24 -9.11 4.53
N THR A 237 0.12 -7.85 4.35
CA THR A 237 -0.13 -7.12 3.10
C THR A 237 1.19 -6.63 2.56
N THR A 238 1.48 -6.91 1.30
CA THR A 238 2.70 -6.49 0.61
C THR A 238 2.41 -6.18 -0.85
N THR A 239 3.43 -5.75 -1.60
CA THR A 239 3.35 -5.58 -3.04
C THR A 239 4.34 -6.50 -3.70
N VAL A 240 3.96 -7.10 -4.82
CA VAL A 240 4.79 -8.07 -5.54
C VAL A 240 4.98 -7.61 -6.99
N PRO A 241 6.15 -7.89 -7.60
CA PRO A 241 6.35 -7.65 -9.02
C PRO A 241 5.24 -8.29 -9.86
N LEU A 242 4.90 -7.66 -10.98
CA LEU A 242 3.92 -8.22 -11.92
C LEU A 242 4.44 -9.54 -12.53
N GLY A 243 3.52 -10.44 -12.86
CA GLY A 243 3.82 -11.77 -13.39
C GLY A 243 3.72 -12.87 -12.32
N SER A 244 4.51 -13.93 -12.49
CA SER A 244 4.40 -15.14 -11.68
C SER A 244 5.00 -14.95 -10.29
N VAL A 245 4.22 -15.21 -9.24
CA VAL A 245 4.63 -15.08 -7.84
C VAL A 245 4.39 -16.40 -7.12
N TYR A 246 5.45 -16.96 -6.55
CA TYR A 246 5.36 -18.19 -5.75
C TYR A 246 5.03 -17.86 -4.30
N VAL A 247 3.95 -18.46 -3.79
CA VAL A 247 3.49 -18.30 -2.41
C VAL A 247 3.49 -19.69 -1.76
N ARG A 248 4.07 -19.78 -0.56
CA ARG A 248 4.09 -21.02 0.23
C ARG A 248 3.77 -20.76 1.68
N SER A 249 3.14 -21.74 2.33
CA SER A 249 2.85 -21.71 3.75
C SER A 249 2.69 -23.14 4.25
N GLY A 250 3.45 -23.51 5.27
CA GLY A 250 3.52 -24.91 5.69
C GLY A 250 3.99 -25.81 4.54
N SER A 251 3.23 -26.87 4.26
CA SER A 251 3.41 -27.78 3.12
C SER A 251 2.66 -27.32 1.85
N ALA A 252 1.76 -26.36 1.95
CA ALA A 252 1.01 -25.84 0.81
C ALA A 252 1.83 -24.82 0.02
N SER A 253 1.65 -24.83 -1.29
CA SER A 253 2.18 -23.79 -2.16
C SER A 253 1.29 -23.56 -3.38
N VAL A 254 1.35 -22.35 -3.92
CA VAL A 254 0.64 -21.94 -5.13
C VAL A 254 1.54 -20.96 -5.90
N THR A 255 1.36 -20.94 -7.22
CA THR A 255 1.94 -19.91 -8.08
C THR A 255 0.79 -19.07 -8.61
N THR A 256 0.68 -17.83 -8.16
CA THR A 256 -0.33 -16.86 -8.59
C THR A 256 0.27 -15.92 -9.66
N THR A 257 -0.59 -15.28 -10.45
CA THR A 257 -0.16 -14.26 -11.42
C THR A 257 -0.58 -12.88 -10.95
N ALA A 258 0.39 -12.07 -10.51
CA ALA A 258 0.20 -10.68 -10.15
C ALA A 258 -0.04 -9.82 -11.41
N VAL A 259 -1.17 -9.12 -11.45
CA VAL A 259 -1.59 -8.29 -12.57
C VAL A 259 -1.76 -6.84 -12.10
N ASP A 260 -1.36 -5.87 -12.93
CA ASP A 260 -1.54 -4.46 -12.62
C ASP A 260 -3.04 -4.14 -12.50
N GLY A 261 -3.38 -3.25 -11.57
CA GLY A 261 -4.76 -2.86 -11.26
C GLY A 261 -5.56 -3.89 -10.46
N LYS A 262 -5.19 -5.17 -10.48
CA LYS A 262 -5.86 -6.23 -9.70
C LYS A 262 -5.37 -6.30 -8.26
N ARG A 263 -6.06 -7.11 -7.46
CA ARG A 263 -5.70 -7.47 -6.07
C ARG A 263 -5.58 -8.97 -5.97
N THR A 264 -4.52 -9.42 -5.30
CA THR A 264 -4.31 -10.83 -4.99
C THR A 264 -4.56 -11.07 -3.50
N LEU A 265 -5.39 -12.06 -3.19
CA LEU A 265 -5.65 -12.54 -1.85
C LEU A 265 -5.35 -14.03 -1.79
N GLU A 266 -4.40 -14.39 -0.93
CA GLU A 266 -3.95 -15.74 -0.65
C GLU A 266 -4.40 -16.13 0.75
N ILE A 267 -5.17 -17.21 0.87
CA ILE A 267 -5.67 -17.67 2.16
C ILE A 267 -5.10 -19.07 2.44
N PHE A 268 -4.17 -19.15 3.38
CA PHE A 268 -3.68 -20.42 3.88
C PHE A 268 -4.70 -21.03 4.83
N THR A 269 -5.20 -22.21 4.47
CA THR A 269 -6.19 -22.95 5.25
C THR A 269 -5.92 -24.46 5.15
N VAL A 270 -6.80 -25.25 5.71
CA VAL A 270 -6.82 -26.71 5.60
C VAL A 270 -8.19 -27.10 5.07
N HIS A 271 -8.27 -28.16 4.26
CA HIS A 271 -9.54 -28.78 3.89
C HIS A 271 -9.46 -30.28 4.15
N GLY A 272 -10.33 -30.79 5.02
CA GLY A 272 -10.13 -32.11 5.62
C GLY A 272 -8.82 -32.16 6.40
N SER A 273 -7.83 -32.91 5.90
CA SER A 273 -6.48 -33.02 6.49
C SER A 273 -5.38 -32.41 5.62
N THR A 274 -5.72 -31.78 4.49
CA THR A 274 -4.76 -31.25 3.53
C THR A 274 -4.64 -29.73 3.67
N GLU A 275 -3.42 -29.24 3.91
CA GLU A 275 -3.10 -27.82 3.85
C GLU A 275 -3.26 -27.29 2.42
N LYS A 276 -3.89 -26.13 2.26
CA LYS A 276 -4.16 -25.48 0.98
C LYS A 276 -3.94 -23.99 1.04
N ILE A 277 -3.67 -23.39 -0.12
CA ILE A 277 -3.75 -21.95 -0.32
C ILE A 277 -4.86 -21.71 -1.34
N ILE A 278 -5.85 -20.91 -0.94
CA ILE A 278 -6.89 -20.40 -1.84
C ILE A 278 -6.32 -19.12 -2.48
N ASP A 279 -6.17 -19.14 -3.80
CA ASP A 279 -5.65 -18.02 -4.62
C ASP A 279 -6.83 -17.27 -5.28
N ILE A 280 -6.93 -15.98 -5.00
CA ILE A 280 -7.97 -15.10 -5.55
C ILE A 280 -7.29 -13.89 -6.18
N VAL A 281 -7.36 -13.81 -7.51
CA VAL A 281 -6.95 -12.62 -8.27
C VAL A 281 -8.18 -11.95 -8.86
N ALA A 282 -8.52 -10.77 -8.38
CA ALA A 282 -9.75 -10.07 -8.75
C ALA A 282 -9.54 -8.57 -8.92
N ASP A 283 -10.48 -7.91 -9.58
CA ASP A 283 -10.57 -6.45 -9.55
C ASP A 283 -10.87 -5.99 -8.11
N PRO A 284 -10.33 -4.83 -7.68
CA PRO A 284 -10.62 -4.29 -6.37
C PRO A 284 -12.12 -4.02 -6.21
N LEU A 285 -12.65 -4.24 -5.00
CA LEU A 285 -13.99 -3.78 -4.66
C LEU A 285 -14.05 -2.25 -4.73
N ARG A 286 -15.22 -1.71 -5.08
CA ARG A 286 -15.38 -0.28 -5.32
C ARG A 286 -15.19 0.51 -4.03
N GLN A 287 -14.51 1.65 -4.12
CA GLN A 287 -14.34 2.60 -3.02
C GLN A 287 -15.20 3.82 -3.32
N VAL A 288 -16.45 3.81 -2.86
CA VAL A 288 -17.47 4.81 -3.23
C VAL A 288 -18.12 5.35 -1.97
N ALA A 289 -18.05 6.67 -1.77
CA ALA A 289 -18.64 7.32 -0.61
C ALA A 289 -20.13 6.96 -0.46
N GLY A 290 -20.53 6.54 0.76
CA GLY A 290 -21.91 6.14 1.05
C GLY A 290 -22.30 4.74 0.56
N VAL A 291 -21.39 3.98 -0.05
CA VAL A 291 -21.61 2.60 -0.50
C VAL A 291 -20.53 1.68 0.07
N SER A 292 -20.89 0.44 0.41
CA SER A 292 -19.93 -0.59 0.83
C SER A 292 -20.17 -1.86 0.03
N ASP A 293 -19.17 -2.30 -0.73
CA ASP A 293 -19.21 -3.60 -1.38
C ASP A 293 -18.67 -4.66 -0.42
N ARG A 294 -19.34 -5.80 -0.35
CA ARG A 294 -18.97 -6.92 0.52
C ARG A 294 -18.96 -8.21 -0.27
N ARG A 295 -18.01 -9.10 0.02
CA ARG A 295 -18.01 -10.47 -0.49
C ARG A 295 -17.62 -11.45 0.60
N VAL A 296 -18.17 -12.66 0.53
CA VAL A 296 -17.89 -13.75 1.47
C VAL A 296 -17.00 -14.77 0.79
N ILE A 297 -15.99 -15.26 1.50
CA ILE A 297 -15.08 -16.30 1.04
C ILE A 297 -15.14 -17.45 2.04
N ASN A 298 -15.40 -18.67 1.56
CA ASN A 298 -15.39 -19.85 2.42
C ASN A 298 -14.01 -20.50 2.40
N ALA A 299 -13.28 -20.37 3.50
CA ALA A 299 -12.00 -21.01 3.74
C ALA A 299 -12.03 -21.93 4.96
N THR A 300 -13.21 -22.47 5.32
CA THR A 300 -13.39 -23.40 6.43
C THR A 300 -12.84 -24.78 6.11
N ALA A 301 -12.40 -25.53 7.12
CA ALA A 301 -11.78 -26.83 6.88
C ALA A 301 -12.76 -27.98 6.63
N ASP A 302 -13.99 -27.84 7.12
CA ASP A 302 -14.96 -28.93 7.20
C ASP A 302 -16.38 -28.52 6.76
N ILE A 303 -16.64 -27.25 6.42
CA ILE A 303 -17.94 -26.81 5.91
C ILE A 303 -17.91 -26.61 4.39
N PRO A 304 -18.60 -27.45 3.61
CA PRO A 304 -18.56 -27.38 2.16
C PRO A 304 -19.26 -26.14 1.60
N LEU A 305 -20.35 -25.68 2.23
CA LEU A 305 -21.16 -24.54 1.78
C LEU A 305 -21.49 -23.60 2.94
N VAL A 306 -21.01 -22.37 2.89
CA VAL A 306 -21.28 -21.34 3.91
C VAL A 306 -22.25 -20.29 3.37
N SER A 307 -23.19 -19.86 4.22
CA SER A 307 -24.07 -18.73 3.96
C SER A 307 -23.96 -17.70 5.09
N MET A 308 -24.27 -16.44 4.77
CA MET A 308 -24.21 -15.33 5.72
C MET A 308 -25.47 -14.46 5.59
N ALA A 309 -26.20 -14.30 6.70
CA ALA A 309 -27.45 -13.54 6.78
C ALA A 309 -27.37 -12.40 7.81
N TYR A 310 -28.22 -11.37 7.66
CA TYR A 310 -28.31 -10.24 8.60
C TYR A 310 -29.23 -10.52 9.82
N ASP A 311 -29.96 -11.62 9.82
CA ASP A 311 -30.92 -11.99 10.87
C ASP A 311 -30.80 -13.48 11.20
N THR A 312 -31.04 -13.85 12.45
CA THR A 312 -31.18 -15.21 12.99
C THR A 312 -32.33 -16.02 12.41
N ASN A 313 -33.33 -15.37 11.81
CA ASN A 313 -34.52 -16.04 11.27
C ASN A 313 -34.24 -16.91 10.02
N TYR A 314 -32.99 -16.98 9.54
CA TYR A 314 -32.57 -17.79 8.39
C TYR A 314 -32.94 -19.29 8.47
N LYS A 315 -33.22 -19.81 9.68
CA LYS A 315 -33.68 -21.20 9.86
C LYS A 315 -35.16 -21.40 9.54
N SER A 316 -35.99 -20.39 9.80
CA SER A 316 -37.45 -20.44 9.66
C SER A 316 -37.94 -19.70 8.43
N ASP A 317 -37.14 -18.80 7.88
CA ASP A 317 -37.47 -17.97 6.72
C ASP A 317 -36.28 -17.97 5.72
N PRO A 318 -36.40 -18.66 4.58
CA PRO A 318 -35.35 -18.69 3.55
C PRO A 318 -35.18 -17.36 2.79
N ASP A 319 -36.14 -16.44 2.92
CA ASP A 319 -36.18 -15.15 2.23
C ASP A 319 -35.57 -14.00 3.04
N VAL A 320 -35.02 -14.29 4.24
CA VAL A 320 -34.29 -13.27 5.01
C VAL A 320 -33.17 -12.64 4.17
N PRO A 321 -32.81 -11.37 4.40
CA PRO A 321 -31.70 -10.73 3.68
C PRO A 321 -30.36 -11.44 3.93
N HIS A 322 -29.68 -11.80 2.85
CA HIS A 322 -28.36 -12.43 2.88
C HIS A 322 -27.28 -11.52 2.33
N VAL A 323 -26.08 -11.60 2.92
CA VAL A 323 -24.85 -11.11 2.31
C VAL A 323 -24.42 -12.08 1.20
N ALA A 324 -24.46 -13.39 1.49
CA ALA A 324 -24.12 -14.43 0.54
C ALA A 324 -24.86 -15.74 0.86
N LYS A 325 -25.14 -16.54 -0.17
CA LYS A 325 -25.74 -17.88 -0.07
C LYS A 325 -24.86 -18.92 -0.75
N ASN A 326 -24.74 -20.10 -0.15
CA ASN A 326 -24.12 -21.30 -0.71
C ASN A 326 -22.69 -21.09 -1.27
N VAL A 327 -21.83 -20.41 -0.52
CA VAL A 327 -20.43 -20.19 -0.92
C VAL A 327 -19.61 -21.47 -0.71
N GLY A 328 -19.17 -22.09 -1.80
CA GLY A 328 -18.34 -23.30 -1.79
C GLY A 328 -16.95 -23.07 -1.19
N PHE A 329 -16.34 -24.12 -0.65
CA PHE A 329 -14.95 -24.06 -0.19
C PHE A 329 -14.01 -23.56 -1.31
N GLY A 330 -13.21 -22.53 -1.00
CA GLY A 330 -12.31 -21.87 -1.95
C GLY A 330 -13.00 -20.89 -2.90
N GLU A 331 -14.33 -20.75 -2.83
CA GLU A 331 -15.09 -19.85 -3.69
C GLU A 331 -15.32 -18.48 -3.04
N VAL A 332 -15.59 -17.52 -3.91
CA VAL A 332 -15.93 -16.13 -3.57
C VAL A 332 -17.38 -15.88 -3.95
N SER A 333 -18.17 -15.32 -3.05
CA SER A 333 -19.55 -14.94 -3.35
C SER A 333 -19.60 -13.82 -4.42
N ALA A 334 -20.77 -13.65 -5.03
CA ALA A 334 -21.08 -12.40 -5.69
C ALA A 334 -20.94 -11.21 -4.72
N THR A 335 -20.60 -10.04 -5.26
CA THR A 335 -20.51 -8.80 -4.47
C THR A 335 -21.90 -8.36 -4.01
N HIS A 336 -22.06 -8.22 -2.70
CA HIS A 336 -23.22 -7.62 -2.06
C HIS A 336 -22.98 -6.13 -1.86
N VAL A 337 -23.84 -5.29 -2.45
CA VAL A 337 -23.72 -3.83 -2.39
C VAL A 337 -24.63 -3.30 -1.29
N LEU A 338 -24.05 -2.58 -0.35
CA LEU A 338 -24.77 -1.93 0.75
C LEU A 338 -24.78 -0.41 0.55
N GLU A 339 -25.96 0.15 0.32
CA GLU A 339 -26.16 1.61 0.10
C GLU A 339 -26.74 2.32 1.33
N ARG A 340 -27.10 1.57 2.37
CA ARG A 340 -27.63 2.09 3.63
C ARG A 340 -26.99 1.34 4.78
N ASP A 341 -26.61 2.07 5.82
CA ASP A 341 -26.01 1.46 7.00
C ASP A 341 -27.00 0.47 7.62
N GLN A 342 -26.66 -0.82 7.60
CA GLN A 342 -27.42 -1.87 8.25
C GLN A 342 -26.66 -2.26 9.51
N ARG A 343 -27.13 -1.74 10.64
CA ARG A 343 -26.62 -2.09 11.97
C ARG A 343 -27.31 -3.38 12.41
N GLY A 344 -26.65 -4.50 12.20
CA GLY A 344 -27.11 -5.83 12.60
C GLY A 344 -25.95 -6.81 12.70
N SER A 345 -26.06 -7.78 13.61
CA SER A 345 -25.06 -8.86 13.64
C SER A 345 -25.26 -9.71 12.38
N MET A 346 -24.17 -10.20 11.79
CA MET A 346 -24.26 -11.14 10.70
C MET A 346 -24.06 -12.56 11.22
N TYR A 347 -24.89 -13.47 10.75
CA TYR A 347 -24.91 -14.86 11.16
C TYR A 347 -24.35 -15.72 10.04
N VAL A 348 -23.26 -16.41 10.34
CA VAL A 348 -22.63 -17.36 9.44
C VAL A 348 -23.13 -18.75 9.81
N TYR A 349 -23.57 -19.52 8.82
CA TYR A 349 -24.12 -20.85 9.03
C TYR A 349 -23.75 -21.82 7.91
N ASP A 350 -23.76 -23.11 8.22
CA ASP A 350 -23.65 -24.19 7.25
C ASP A 350 -24.94 -24.26 6.44
N SER A 351 -24.81 -24.09 5.13
CA SER A 351 -25.97 -23.99 4.23
C SER A 351 -26.75 -25.30 4.12
N ASN A 352 -26.11 -26.44 4.36
CA ASN A 352 -26.75 -27.74 4.28
C ASN A 352 -27.53 -28.07 5.56
N THR A 353 -26.97 -27.78 6.72
CA THR A 353 -27.55 -28.17 8.02
C THR A 353 -28.29 -27.02 8.72
N LEU A 354 -28.14 -25.80 8.23
CA LEU A 354 -28.60 -24.55 8.87
C LEU A 354 -28.04 -24.36 10.30
N THR A 355 -26.93 -25.02 10.62
CA THR A 355 -26.25 -24.87 11.90
C THR A 355 -25.46 -23.56 11.91
N GLN A 356 -25.67 -22.74 12.94
CA GLN A 356 -24.88 -21.52 13.12
C GLN A 356 -23.41 -21.87 13.41
N LEU A 357 -22.50 -21.23 12.69
CA LEU A 357 -21.05 -21.40 12.82
C LEU A 357 -20.44 -20.25 13.60
N TYR A 358 -20.85 -19.03 13.30
CA TYR A 358 -20.29 -17.81 13.90
C TYR A 358 -21.30 -16.66 13.87
N THR A 359 -21.17 -15.73 14.82
CA THR A 359 -21.88 -14.46 14.82
C THR A 359 -20.86 -13.33 14.73
N LEU A 360 -20.85 -12.62 13.63
CA LEU A 360 -20.02 -11.43 13.43
C LEU A 360 -20.74 -10.22 14.04
N PRO A 361 -20.21 -9.61 15.12
CA PRO A 361 -20.82 -8.43 15.74
C PRO A 361 -20.83 -7.22 14.79
N ILE A 362 -21.70 -6.24 15.12
CA ILE A 362 -22.24 -5.12 14.31
C ILE A 362 -21.23 -4.17 13.62
N ASP A 363 -19.92 -4.35 13.73
CA ASP A 363 -18.96 -3.33 13.27
C ASP A 363 -18.04 -3.85 12.15
N VAL A 364 -18.52 -3.76 10.90
CA VAL A 364 -17.69 -4.00 9.71
C VAL A 364 -17.14 -2.67 9.17
N GLY A 365 -17.19 -1.58 9.95
CA GLY A 365 -16.71 -0.27 9.54
C GLY A 365 -17.71 0.54 8.68
N PRO A 366 -17.38 1.82 8.41
CA PRO A 366 -18.31 2.77 7.80
C PRO A 366 -18.54 2.51 6.30
N LEU A 367 -19.69 2.98 5.80
CA LEU A 367 -19.92 3.12 4.35
C LEU A 367 -18.81 3.95 3.70
N GLY A 368 -18.47 3.64 2.45
CA GLY A 368 -17.30 4.17 1.76
C GLY A 368 -16.27 3.09 1.49
N ASN A 369 -15.99 2.28 2.51
CA ASN A 369 -15.02 1.19 2.42
C ASN A 369 -15.71 -0.12 2.02
N SER A 370 -14.93 -0.98 1.39
CA SER A 370 -15.39 -2.31 0.96
C SER A 370 -14.62 -3.42 1.64
N TYR A 371 -15.23 -4.59 1.80
CA TYR A 371 -14.74 -5.64 2.69
C TYR A 371 -14.85 -7.04 2.10
N SER A 372 -13.80 -7.83 2.28
CA SER A 372 -13.82 -9.28 2.13
C SER A 372 -14.02 -9.93 3.50
N LEU A 373 -15.03 -10.79 3.60
CA LEU A 373 -15.41 -11.52 4.81
C LEU A 373 -14.96 -12.98 4.64
N ILE A 374 -13.85 -13.35 5.24
CA ILE A 374 -13.23 -14.67 5.05
C ILE A 374 -13.65 -15.56 6.22
N VAL A 375 -14.46 -16.57 5.93
CA VAL A 375 -14.93 -17.54 6.94
C VAL A 375 -13.88 -18.64 7.07
N VAL A 376 -13.35 -18.84 8.27
CA VAL A 376 -12.22 -19.74 8.57
C VAL A 376 -12.52 -20.62 9.77
N GLY A 377 -11.65 -21.59 10.04
CA GLY A 377 -11.72 -22.45 11.22
C GLY A 377 -12.33 -23.83 10.94
N ASN A 378 -12.67 -24.54 12.02
CA ASN A 378 -13.21 -25.90 11.99
C ASN A 378 -14.04 -26.20 13.24
N LYS A 379 -14.76 -27.34 13.23
CA LYS A 379 -15.63 -27.74 14.34
C LYS A 379 -14.89 -27.92 15.67
N GLN A 380 -13.62 -28.32 15.66
CA GLN A 380 -12.85 -28.58 16.88
C GLN A 380 -12.34 -27.29 17.54
N SER A 381 -11.96 -26.29 16.73
CA SER A 381 -11.30 -25.06 17.18
C SER A 381 -12.23 -23.84 17.16
N GLY A 382 -13.45 -24.01 16.62
CA GLY A 382 -14.38 -22.93 16.34
C GLY A 382 -14.19 -22.31 14.96
N TYR A 383 -15.25 -21.67 14.48
CA TYR A 383 -15.27 -20.90 13.25
C TYR A 383 -15.13 -19.41 13.55
N GLU A 384 -14.59 -18.67 12.60
CA GLU A 384 -14.47 -17.22 12.69
C GLU A 384 -14.61 -16.53 11.34
N VAL A 385 -14.78 -15.21 11.37
CA VAL A 385 -14.74 -14.36 10.19
C VAL A 385 -13.58 -13.37 10.32
N ILE A 386 -12.64 -13.42 9.39
CA ILE A 386 -11.61 -12.41 9.22
C ILE A 386 -12.19 -11.33 8.30
N VAL A 387 -12.32 -10.11 8.84
CA VAL A 387 -12.79 -8.94 8.09
C VAL A 387 -11.60 -8.21 7.49
N LEU A 388 -11.54 -8.14 6.18
CA LEU A 388 -10.44 -7.53 5.44
C LEU A 388 -10.94 -6.35 4.62
N GLN A 389 -10.58 -5.13 4.99
CA GLN A 389 -10.88 -3.92 4.20
C GLN A 389 -10.10 -3.95 2.87
N GLU A 390 -10.77 -3.80 1.73
CA GLU A 390 -10.19 -3.70 0.39
C GLU A 390 -9.80 -2.25 0.02
N PHE A 391 -8.86 -2.08 -0.93
CA PHE A 391 -8.34 -0.78 -1.39
C PHE A 391 -8.21 -0.66 -2.91
#